data_AF-A0A2W4IPW4-F1
#
_entry.id   AF-A0A2W4IPW4-F1
#
_cell.length_a   1.000
_cell.length_b   1.000
_cell.length_c   1.000
_cell.angle_alpha   90.00
_cell.angle_beta   90.00
_cell.angle_gamma   90.00
#
_symmetry.space_group_name_H-M   'P 1'
#
loop_
_entity.id
_entity.type
_entity.pdbx_description
1 polymer ?
#
loop_
_entity_poly.entity_id
_entity_poly.type
_entity_poly.pdbx_seq_one_letter_code
_entity_poly.pdbx_strand_id
1 'polypeptide(L)'
;MRITYVPQRTDADVVYTFDGECITATVDGITDTFDFSSLPDGEAAEIVSVLTPCPVLAAKRVDGELHITLLRAIPARPSDPQELEVWKRLWTDDLEVIIDG
;
A
#
# COMPACT_ATOMS: atom_id res chain seq x y z
N MET A 1 1.41 13.90 0.43
CA MET A 1 0.67 12.71 -0.02
C MET A 1 0.15 11.95 1.19
N ARG A 2 -1.10 11.46 1.17
CA ARG A 2 -1.68 10.59 2.21
C ARG A 2 -1.74 9.15 1.74
N ILE A 3 -1.35 8.22 2.59
CA ILE A 3 -1.36 6.80 2.34
C ILE A 3 -2.32 6.14 3.31
N THR A 4 -3.22 5.31 2.80
CA THR A 4 -4.05 4.39 3.59
C THR A 4 -3.65 2.97 3.27
N TYR A 5 -3.42 2.16 4.29
CA TYR A 5 -3.07 0.74 4.14
C TYR A 5 -4.28 -0.14 4.37
N VAL A 6 -4.60 -1.00 3.40
CA VAL A 6 -5.70 -1.97 3.50
C VAL A 6 -5.14 -3.37 3.73
N PRO A 7 -5.51 -4.05 4.84
CA PRO A 7 -5.03 -5.39 5.13
C PRO A 7 -5.55 -6.40 4.11
N GLN A 8 -4.64 -7.18 3.55
CA GLN A 8 -4.96 -8.33 2.70
C GLN A 8 -4.10 -9.53 3.07
N ARG A 9 -4.72 -10.72 3.11
CA ARG A 9 -3.98 -11.96 3.33
C ARG A 9 -3.14 -12.27 2.10
N THR A 10 -1.82 -12.26 2.24
CA THR A 10 -0.86 -12.71 1.24
C THR A 10 0.39 -13.28 1.89
N ASP A 11 1.02 -14.27 1.25
CA ASP A 11 2.33 -14.80 1.65
C ASP A 11 3.49 -14.01 1.03
N ALA A 12 3.18 -13.11 0.10
CA ALA A 12 4.18 -12.27 -0.54
C ALA A 12 4.79 -11.29 0.48
N ASP A 13 6.11 -11.13 0.41
CA ASP A 13 6.81 -10.07 1.13
C ASP A 13 6.64 -8.74 0.38
N VAL A 14 6.12 -7.71 1.04
CA VAL A 14 5.78 -6.43 0.43
C VAL A 14 6.45 -5.30 1.18
N VAL A 15 7.30 -4.54 0.49
CA VAL A 15 8.03 -3.40 1.03
C VAL A 15 7.78 -2.17 0.17
N TYR A 16 7.67 -1.01 0.80
CA TYR A 16 7.47 0.28 0.12
C TYR A 16 8.56 1.27 0.48
N THR A 17 8.98 2.06 -0.49
CA THR A 17 9.76 3.29 -0.30
C THR A 17 9.05 4.45 -0.98
N PHE A 18 9.23 5.65 -0.40
CA PHE A 18 8.52 6.86 -0.80
C PHE A 18 9.53 7.95 -1.14
N ASP A 19 9.33 8.60 -2.28
CA ASP A 19 10.09 9.77 -2.72
C ASP A 19 9.10 10.79 -3.31
N GLY A 20 8.65 11.74 -2.48
CA GLY A 20 7.58 12.67 -2.85
C GLY A 20 6.28 11.94 -3.22
N GLU A 21 5.85 12.09 -4.48
CA GLU A 21 4.65 11.42 -5.04
C GLU A 21 5.00 10.15 -5.86
N CYS A 22 6.26 9.71 -5.79
CA CYS A 22 6.70 8.43 -6.35
C CYS A 22 6.73 7.35 -5.26
N ILE A 23 6.15 6.19 -5.58
CA ILE A 23 6.13 5.02 -4.71
C ILE A 23 6.89 3.91 -5.40
N THR A 24 7.91 3.37 -4.75
CA THR A 24 8.56 2.13 -5.20
C THR A 24 8.12 0.99 -4.31
N ALA A 25 7.55 -0.04 -4.91
CA ALA A 25 7.12 -1.24 -4.21
C ALA A 25 8.01 -2.42 -4.61
N THR A 26 8.39 -3.23 -3.65
CA THR A 26 9.06 -4.52 -3.88
C THR A 26 8.15 -5.62 -3.38
N VAL A 27 7.78 -6.55 -4.25
CA VAL A 27 6.96 -7.73 -3.94
C VAL A 27 7.76 -8.99 -4.31
N ASP A 28 8.07 -9.83 -3.32
CA ASP A 28 8.88 -11.05 -3.47
C ASP A 28 10.21 -10.80 -4.23
N GLY A 29 10.83 -9.64 -4.00
CA GLY A 29 12.10 -9.23 -4.60
C GLY A 29 11.99 -8.62 -6.01
N ILE A 30 10.79 -8.60 -6.62
CA ILE A 30 10.53 -7.86 -7.87
C ILE A 30 10.12 -6.44 -7.50
N THR A 31 10.62 -5.45 -8.23
CA THR A 31 10.36 -4.03 -7.94
C THR A 31 9.62 -3.36 -9.08
N ASP A 32 8.70 -2.46 -8.73
CA ASP A 32 7.97 -1.59 -9.65
C ASP A 32 7.81 -0.20 -9.03
N THR A 33 7.72 0.83 -9.87
CA THR A 33 7.66 2.23 -9.46
C THR A 33 6.44 2.90 -10.05
N PHE A 34 5.66 3.54 -9.18
CA PHE A 34 4.44 4.27 -9.51
C PHE A 34 4.69 5.76 -9.31
N ASP A 35 4.65 6.53 -10.39
CA ASP A 35 4.78 7.98 -10.37
C ASP A 35 3.40 8.64 -10.51
N PHE A 36 2.94 9.28 -9.44
CA PHE A 36 1.65 9.98 -9.38
C PHE A 36 1.77 11.50 -9.50
N SER A 37 2.97 12.03 -9.78
CA SER A 37 3.24 13.47 -9.87
C SER A 37 2.39 14.18 -10.94
N SER A 38 2.00 13.45 -11.98
CA SER A 38 1.18 13.95 -13.08
C SER A 38 -0.30 13.57 -12.99
N LEU A 39 -0.72 12.88 -11.92
CA LEU A 39 -2.13 12.51 -11.73
C LEU A 39 -2.96 13.79 -11.49
N PRO A 40 -3.91 14.14 -12.38
CA PRO A 40 -4.80 15.27 -12.15
C PRO A 40 -5.81 14.95 -11.04
N ASP A 41 -6.53 15.99 -10.57
CA ASP A 41 -7.68 15.80 -9.68
C ASP A 41 -8.69 14.81 -10.28
N GLY A 42 -9.11 13.84 -9.47
CA GLY A 42 -9.87 12.67 -9.88
C GLY A 42 -9.27 11.36 -9.38
N GLU A 43 -9.81 10.25 -9.86
CA GLU A 43 -9.35 8.91 -9.54
C GLU A 43 -8.59 8.31 -10.73
N ALA A 44 -7.48 7.62 -10.47
CA ALA A 44 -6.77 6.87 -11.49
C ALA A 44 -7.67 5.76 -12.03
N ALA A 45 -7.91 5.76 -13.34
CA ALA A 45 -8.82 4.81 -13.97
C ALA A 45 -8.31 3.36 -13.89
N GLU A 46 -7.00 3.17 -13.95
CA GLU A 46 -6.34 1.88 -13.86
C GLU A 46 -4.97 2.04 -13.21
N ILE A 47 -4.59 1.05 -12.40
CA ILE A 47 -3.24 0.92 -11.85
C ILE A 47 -2.62 -0.33 -12.48
N VAL A 48 -1.62 -0.12 -13.34
CA VAL A 48 -0.89 -1.21 -14.00
C VAL A 48 0.37 -1.49 -13.20
N SER A 49 0.63 -2.76 -12.91
CA SER A 49 1.88 -3.19 -12.27
C SER A 49 2.32 -4.56 -12.80
N VAL A 50 3.63 -4.78 -12.79
CA VAL A 50 4.21 -6.12 -13.02
C VAL A 50 4.19 -7.00 -11.75
N LEU A 51 3.89 -6.41 -10.59
CA LEU A 51 3.90 -7.07 -9.30
C LEU A 51 2.62 -7.87 -9.07
N THR A 52 2.76 -9.04 -8.44
CA THR A 52 1.63 -9.89 -8.07
C THR A 52 1.74 -10.26 -6.59
N PRO A 53 0.80 -9.83 -5.73
CA PRO A 53 -0.33 -8.95 -6.03
C PRO A 53 0.10 -7.53 -6.42
N CYS A 54 -0.77 -6.78 -7.10
CA CYS A 54 -0.55 -5.36 -7.32
C CYS A 54 -0.60 -4.62 -5.98
N PRO A 55 0.49 -3.94 -5.56
CA PRO A 55 0.59 -3.39 -4.22
C PRO A 55 -0.10 -2.03 -4.06
N VAL A 56 -0.47 -1.36 -5.16
CA VAL A 56 -1.25 -0.12 -5.17
C VAL A 56 -2.69 -0.45 -5.59
N LEU A 57 -3.65 -0.21 -4.69
CA LEU A 57 -5.04 -0.60 -4.87
C LEU A 57 -5.91 0.52 -5.44
N ALA A 58 -5.58 1.77 -5.12
CA ALA A 58 -6.24 2.95 -5.66
C ALA A 58 -5.33 4.17 -5.54
N ALA A 59 -5.50 5.12 -6.45
CA ALA A 59 -4.87 6.44 -6.38
C ALA A 59 -5.90 7.49 -6.77
N LYS A 60 -6.03 8.54 -5.96
CA LYS A 60 -6.93 9.66 -6.24
C LYS A 60 -6.30 10.97 -5.80
N ARG A 61 -6.58 12.05 -6.52
CA ARG A 61 -6.24 13.41 -6.11
C ARG A 61 -7.52 14.21 -5.89
N VAL A 62 -7.59 14.90 -4.75
CA VAL A 62 -8.75 15.71 -4.36
C VAL A 62 -8.25 17.06 -3.91
N ASP A 63 -8.68 18.13 -4.58
CA ASP A 63 -8.27 19.51 -4.31
C ASP A 63 -6.74 19.69 -4.25
N GLY A 64 -6.03 19.04 -5.18
CA GLY A 64 -4.57 19.05 -5.24
C GLY A 64 -3.86 18.07 -4.29
N GLU A 65 -4.56 17.45 -3.34
CA GLU A 65 -3.97 16.50 -2.39
C GLU A 65 -4.03 15.06 -2.92
N LEU A 66 -2.88 14.39 -2.99
CA LEU A 66 -2.78 12.99 -3.44
C LEU A 66 -3.07 12.01 -2.29
N HIS A 67 -4.03 11.10 -2.51
CA HIS A 67 -4.38 9.99 -1.63
C HIS A 67 -4.13 8.66 -2.33
N ILE A 68 -3.35 7.78 -1.71
CA ILE A 68 -3.01 6.45 -2.22
C ILE A 68 -3.51 5.38 -1.25
N THR A 69 -4.11 4.33 -1.79
CA THR A 69 -4.45 3.12 -1.04
C THR A 69 -3.45 2.01 -1.38
N LEU A 70 -2.71 1.56 -0.39
CA LEU A 70 -1.71 0.49 -0.52
C LEU A 70 -2.19 -0.81 0.13
N LEU A 71 -1.69 -1.93 -0.40
CA LEU A 71 -1.85 -3.24 0.21
C LEU A 71 -0.99 -3.32 1.48
N ARG A 72 -1.59 -3.79 2.58
CA ARG A 72 -0.86 -4.23 3.77
C ARG A 72 -0.84 -5.74 3.79
N ALA A 73 0.35 -6.32 3.61
CA ALA A 73 0.51 -7.76 3.59
C ALA A 73 0.26 -8.34 4.98
N ILE A 74 -0.75 -9.20 5.10
CA ILE A 74 -1.03 -9.92 6.33
C ILE A 74 -0.60 -11.38 6.17
N PRO A 75 0.31 -11.90 7.02
CA PRO A 75 0.77 -13.26 6.92
C PRO A 75 -0.32 -14.27 7.29
N ALA A 76 -0.01 -15.56 7.14
CA ALA A 76 -0.86 -16.64 7.59
C ALA A 76 -1.25 -16.45 9.06
N ARG A 77 -2.48 -16.84 9.40
CA ARG A 77 -2.92 -16.81 10.80
C ARG A 77 -2.01 -17.72 11.63
N PRO A 78 -1.38 -17.22 12.70
CA PRO A 78 -0.56 -18.05 13.58
C PRO A 78 -1.43 -18.96 14.43
N SER A 79 -0.86 -20.09 14.85
CA SER A 79 -1.46 -21.01 15.83
C SER A 79 -1.15 -20.63 17.27
N ASP A 80 -0.04 -19.91 17.51
CA ASP A 80 0.34 -19.42 18.83
C ASP A 80 -0.64 -18.33 19.29
N PRO A 81 -1.30 -18.49 20.46
CA PRO A 81 -2.18 -17.48 21.01
C PRO A 81 -1.54 -16.10 21.24
N GLN A 82 -0.24 -16.02 21.53
CA GLN A 82 0.46 -14.75 21.74
C GLN A 82 0.63 -14.00 20.42
N GLU A 83 1.00 -14.72 19.35
CA GLU A 83 1.10 -14.16 18.00
C GLU A 83 -0.28 -13.82 17.41
N LEU A 84 -1.33 -14.55 17.81
CA LEU A 84 -2.70 -14.31 17.33
C LEU A 84 -3.21 -12.91 17.68
N GLU A 85 -2.91 -12.40 18.87
CA GLU A 85 -3.34 -11.04 19.25
C GLU A 85 -2.60 -9.97 18.44
N VAL A 86 -1.32 -10.18 18.11
CA VAL A 86 -0.57 -9.30 17.20
C VAL A 86 -1.15 -9.38 15.80
N TRP A 87 -1.42 -10.59 15.30
CA TRP A 87 -2.00 -10.82 13.98
C TRP A 87 -3.37 -10.17 13.82
N LYS A 88 -4.23 -10.19 14.86
CA LYS A 88 -5.55 -9.52 14.84
C LYS A 88 -5.40 -8.00 14.66
N ARG A 89 -4.44 -7.39 15.36
CA ARG A 89 -4.15 -5.95 15.23
C ARG A 89 -3.71 -5.58 13.81
N LEU A 90 -3.03 -6.49 13.11
CA LEU A 90 -2.69 -6.26 11.71
C LEU A 90 -3.93 -6.08 10.80
N TRP A 91 -5.07 -6.66 11.17
CA TRP A 91 -6.33 -6.51 10.43
C TRP A 91 -7.17 -5.32 10.87
N THR A 92 -7.08 -4.93 12.15
CA THR A 92 -8.01 -3.95 12.74
C THR A 92 -7.42 -2.56 12.86
N ASP A 93 -6.10 -2.44 12.89
CA ASP A 93 -5.47 -1.15 13.05
C ASP A 93 -5.52 -0.40 11.72
N ASP A 94 -6.22 0.73 11.71
CA ASP A 94 -6.16 1.71 10.64
C ASP A 94 -4.73 2.27 10.58
N LEU A 95 -4.09 2.12 9.42
CA LEU A 95 -2.77 2.66 9.18
C LEU A 95 -2.86 3.73 8.10
N GLU A 96 -2.76 4.98 8.55
CA GLU A 96 -2.62 6.14 7.70
C GLU A 96 -1.24 6.78 7.91
N VAL A 97 -0.58 7.14 6.80
CA VAL A 97 0.72 7.80 6.82
C VAL A 97 0.65 9.05 5.96
N ILE A 98 1.19 10.16 6.49
CA ILE A 98 1.37 11.40 5.74
C ILE A 98 2.85 11.45 5.32
N ILE A 99 3.07 11.51 4.01
CA ILE A 99 4.39 11.76 3.44
C ILE A 99 4.44 13.25 3.08
N ASP A 100 5.26 13.97 3.83
CA ASP A 100 5.64 15.35 3.53
C ASP A 100 6.65 15.33 2.37
N GLY A 101 6.40 16.15 1.35
CA GLY A 101 7.26 16.32 0.18
C GLY A 101 8.31 17.41 0.38
#